data_AF-A0A932MKN6-F1
#
_entry.id   AF-A0A932MKN6-F1
#
_cell.length_a   1.000
_cell.length_b   1.000
_cell.length_c   1.000
_cell.angle_alpha   90.00
_cell.angle_beta   90.00
_cell.angle_gamma   90.00
#
_symmetry.space_group_name_H-M   'P 1'
#
loop_
_entity.id
_entity.type
_entity.pdbx_description
1 polymer ?
#
loop_
_entity_poly.entity_id
_entity_poly.type
_entity_poly.pdbx_seq_one_letter_code
_entity_poly.pdbx_strand_id
1 'polypeptide(L)'
;MKDRLREIHLTVGIATLLVFLGTGGYLRMSFPDLYAGDETVRYLFRSRHVYLLFSSLINILLGLYFHQSQSPLGARLQFGGSLLLLAAPLLHITAFLMEPLSQVRLITIAATFLSFVGTLAHVLGSYQLRR
;
A
#
# COMPACT_ATOMS: atom_id res chain seq x y z
N MET A 1 1.26 18.14 14.62
CA MET A 1 0.99 17.59 13.28
C MET A 1 1.89 16.39 12.96
N LYS A 2 3.17 16.43 13.35
CA LYS A 2 4.15 15.34 13.23
C LYS A 2 3.66 14.01 13.80
N ASP A 3 3.10 14.03 15.00
CA ASP A 3 2.62 12.81 15.69
C ASP A 3 1.36 12.23 15.03
N ARG A 4 0.44 13.09 14.57
CA ARG A 4 -0.78 12.63 13.88
C ARG A 4 -0.49 11.87 12.60
N LEU A 5 0.52 12.28 11.83
CA LEU A 5 0.84 11.60 10.57
C LEU A 5 1.39 10.18 10.82
N ARG A 6 2.16 10.01 11.89
CA ARG A 6 2.62 8.69 12.35
C ARG A 6 1.45 7.82 12.77
N GLU A 7 0.54 8.35 13.58
CA GLU A 7 -0.65 7.64 14.03
C GLU A 7 -1.55 7.23 12.86
N ILE A 8 -1.75 8.11 11.87
CA ILE A 8 -2.53 7.81 10.67
C ILE A 8 -1.88 6.67 9.88
N HIS A 9 -0.57 6.76 9.59
CA HIS A 9 0.15 5.69 8.89
C HIS A 9 0.09 4.36 9.66
N LEU A 10 0.27 4.40 10.98
CA LEU A 10 0.19 3.19 11.81
C LEU A 10 -1.22 2.58 11.77
N THR A 11 -2.25 3.41 11.91
CA THR A 11 -3.66 2.99 11.90
C THR A 11 -4.03 2.38 10.54
N VAL A 12 -3.68 3.07 9.45
CA VAL A 12 -3.92 2.58 8.08
C VAL A 12 -3.12 1.32 7.80
N GLY A 13 -1.88 1.25 8.28
CA GLY A 13 -1.03 0.06 8.16
C GLY A 13 -1.64 -1.15 8.85
N ILE A 14 -2.04 -1.02 10.12
CA ILE A 14 -2.70 -2.09 10.88
C ILE A 14 -4.04 -2.46 10.24
N ALA A 15 -4.87 -1.50 9.83
CA ALA A 15 -6.13 -1.78 9.17
C ALA A 15 -5.92 -2.55 7.85
N THR A 16 -4.94 -2.15 7.05
CA THR A 16 -4.60 -2.84 5.80
C THR A 16 -4.04 -4.24 6.06
N LEU A 17 -3.28 -4.43 7.15
CA LEU A 17 -2.82 -5.75 7.59
C LEU A 17 -4.00 -6.68 7.92
N LEU A 18 -5.03 -6.16 8.61
CA LEU A 18 -6.23 -6.94 8.90
C LEU A 18 -6.98 -7.30 7.61
N VAL A 19 -7.05 -6.39 6.63
CA VAL A 19 -7.61 -6.70 5.30
C VAL A 19 -6.77 -7.74 4.56
N PHE A 20 -5.44 -7.67 4.64
CA PHE A 20 -4.56 -8.71 4.11
C PHE A 20 -4.88 -10.08 4.74
N LEU A 21 -4.98 -10.17 6.07
CA LEU A 21 -5.34 -11.44 6.74
C LEU A 21 -6.73 -11.93 6.32
N GLY A 22 -7.72 -11.04 6.24
CA GLY A 22 -9.07 -11.34 5.80
C GLY A 22 -9.12 -11.87 4.36
N THR A 23 -8.41 -11.21 3.44
CA THR A 23 -8.32 -11.67 2.04
C THR A 23 -7.59 -13.01 1.92
N GLY A 24 -6.58 -13.27 2.75
CA GLY A 24 -5.92 -14.58 2.82
C GLY A 24 -6.87 -15.70 3.27
N GLY A 25 -7.69 -15.42 4.29
CA GLY A 25 -8.76 -16.32 4.72
C GLY A 25 -9.79 -16.57 3.61
N TYR A 26 -10.23 -15.51 2.94
CA TYR A 26 -11.14 -15.60 1.80
C TYR A 26 -10.59 -16.49 0.68
N LEU A 27 -9.34 -16.27 0.26
CA LEU A 27 -8.70 -17.08 -0.78
C LEU A 27 -8.58 -18.54 -0.36
N ARG A 28 -8.29 -18.82 0.91
CA ARG A 28 -8.21 -20.20 1.43
C ARG A 28 -9.56 -20.91 1.40
N MET A 29 -10.65 -20.21 1.72
CA MET A 29 -12.00 -20.79 1.77
C MET A 29 -12.64 -20.93 0.39
N SER A 30 -12.26 -20.08 -0.55
CA SER A 30 -12.97 -19.95 -1.82
C SER A 30 -12.25 -20.59 -3.02
N PHE A 31 -11.00 -21.02 -2.84
CA PHE A 31 -10.30 -21.84 -3.83
C PHE A 31 -10.61 -23.34 -3.61
N PRO A 32 -10.81 -24.12 -4.68
CA PRO A 32 -10.50 -23.82 -6.09
C PRO A 32 -11.62 -23.14 -6.91
N ASP A 33 -12.84 -23.07 -6.39
CA ASP A 33 -14.02 -22.61 -7.14
C ASP A 33 -13.84 -21.23 -7.76
N LEU A 34 -13.12 -20.33 -7.07
CA LEU A 34 -12.91 -18.95 -7.53
C LEU A 34 -12.10 -18.80 -8.82
N TYR A 35 -11.25 -19.76 -9.17
CA TYR A 35 -10.45 -19.67 -10.41
C TYR A 35 -10.94 -20.61 -11.51
N ALA A 36 -11.86 -21.55 -11.22
CA ALA A 36 -12.50 -22.43 -12.20
C ALA A 36 -11.52 -23.09 -13.22
N GLY A 37 -10.28 -23.37 -12.80
CA GLY A 37 -9.23 -23.92 -13.67
C GLY A 37 -8.36 -22.89 -14.41
N ASP A 38 -8.68 -21.60 -14.38
CA ASP A 38 -7.84 -20.52 -14.93
C ASP A 38 -6.73 -20.12 -13.95
N GLU A 39 -5.53 -20.64 -14.22
CA GLU A 39 -4.31 -20.32 -13.50
C GLU A 39 -3.97 -18.82 -13.49
N THR A 40 -4.37 -18.07 -14.52
CA THR A 40 -4.14 -16.62 -14.60
C THR A 40 -4.89 -15.89 -13.49
N VAL A 41 -6.17 -16.23 -13.29
CA VAL A 41 -7.01 -15.67 -12.23
C VAL A 41 -6.42 -15.98 -10.86
N ARG A 42 -5.89 -17.21 -10.66
CA ARG A 42 -5.20 -17.59 -9.44
C ARG A 42 -3.99 -16.71 -9.14
N TYR A 43 -3.13 -16.45 -10.13
CA TYR A 43 -1.97 -15.56 -9.97
C TYR A 43 -2.37 -14.10 -9.77
N LEU A 44 -3.45 -13.65 -10.41
CA LEU A 44 -4.00 -12.31 -10.24
C LEU A 44 -4.48 -12.06 -8.80
N PHE A 45 -5.19 -13.00 -8.19
CA PHE A 45 -5.59 -12.88 -6.78
C PHE A 45 -4.39 -12.90 -5.83
N ARG A 46 -3.44 -13.84 -6.04
CA ARG A 46 -2.26 -13.97 -5.18
C ARG A 46 -1.36 -12.74 -5.23
N SER A 47 -1.09 -12.20 -6.42
CA SER A 47 -0.27 -10.98 -6.56
C SER A 47 -0.90 -9.79 -5.83
N ARG A 48 -2.20 -9.56 -6.01
CA ARG A 48 -2.93 -8.46 -5.35
C ARG A 48 -3.01 -8.63 -3.84
N HIS A 49 -3.20 -9.86 -3.37
CA HIS A 49 -3.12 -10.17 -1.95
C HIS A 49 -1.74 -9.81 -1.36
N VAL A 50 -0.64 -10.15 -2.05
CA VAL A 50 0.71 -9.74 -1.61
C VAL A 50 0.89 -8.22 -1.65
N TYR A 51 0.27 -7.52 -2.59
CA TYR A 51 0.34 -6.05 -2.63
C TYR A 51 -0.37 -5.37 -1.45
N LEU A 52 -1.42 -5.99 -0.88
CA LEU A 52 -2.01 -5.51 0.38
C LEU A 52 -1.01 -5.59 1.53
N LEU A 53 -0.29 -6.69 1.66
CA LEU A 53 0.78 -6.83 2.66
C LEU A 53 1.87 -5.78 2.45
N PHE A 54 2.34 -5.62 1.22
CA PHE A 54 3.33 -4.60 0.86
C PHE A 54 2.90 -3.19 1.29
N SER A 55 1.68 -2.79 0.94
CA SER A 55 1.16 -1.46 1.28
C SER A 55 0.96 -1.28 2.79
N SER A 56 0.51 -2.33 3.48
CA SER A 56 0.43 -2.38 4.94
C SER A 56 1.79 -2.15 5.59
N LEU A 57 2.82 -2.90 5.17
CA LEU A 57 4.15 -2.83 5.77
C LEU A 57 4.79 -1.45 5.60
N ILE A 58 4.65 -0.81 4.42
CA ILE A 58 5.14 0.56 4.23
C ILE A 58 4.50 1.52 5.24
N ASN A 59 3.17 1.44 5.39
CA ASN A 59 2.43 2.31 6.31
C ASN A 59 2.79 2.04 7.78
N ILE A 60 2.94 0.78 8.19
CA ILE A 60 3.42 0.44 9.54
C ILE A 60 4.82 1.01 9.78
N LEU A 61 5.75 0.82 8.84
CA LEU A 61 7.12 1.32 8.96
C LEU A 61 7.16 2.85 9.10
N LEU A 62 6.36 3.57 8.32
CA LEU A 62 6.24 5.02 8.50
C LEU A 62 5.57 5.38 9.84
N GLY A 63 4.54 4.67 10.27
CA GLY A 63 3.92 4.90 11.57
C GLY A 63 4.91 4.79 12.73
N LEU A 64 5.78 3.77 12.68
CA LEU A 64 6.77 3.51 13.72
C LEU A 64 7.98 4.44 13.62
N TYR A 65 8.52 4.64 12.42
CA TYR A 65 9.86 5.22 12.23
C TYR A 65 9.89 6.57 11.51
N PHE A 66 8.75 7.16 11.15
CA PHE A 66 8.74 8.44 10.43
C PHE A 66 9.36 9.57 11.26
N HIS A 67 10.36 10.21 10.66
CA HIS A 67 10.99 11.43 11.16
C HIS A 67 10.84 12.51 10.10
N GLN A 68 10.01 13.53 10.37
CA GLN A 68 9.85 14.62 9.42
C GLN A 68 11.11 15.48 9.31
N SER A 69 11.42 15.85 8.08
CA SER A 69 12.54 16.66 7.65
C SER A 69 12.49 18.08 8.21
N GLN A 70 13.66 18.62 8.56
CA GLN A 70 13.81 20.00 9.01
C GLN A 70 13.83 20.99 7.82
N SER A 71 14.23 20.51 6.63
CA SER A 71 14.16 21.29 5.39
C SER A 71 12.71 21.50 4.95
N PRO A 72 12.29 22.73 4.58
CA PRO A 72 10.95 22.98 4.06
C PRO A 72 10.61 22.16 2.82
N LEU A 73 11.57 21.96 1.91
CA LEU A 73 11.38 21.12 0.73
C LEU A 73 11.22 19.65 1.11
N GLY A 74 12.06 19.15 2.02
CA GLY A 74 11.99 17.78 2.49
C GLY A 74 10.67 17.47 3.20
N ALA A 75 10.17 18.41 4.01
CA ALA A 75 8.88 18.30 4.68
C ALA A 75 7.71 18.25 3.68
N ARG A 76 7.75 19.06 2.61
CA ARG A 76 6.75 19.04 1.53
C ARG A 76 6.77 17.73 0.75
N LEU A 77 7.97 17.23 0.41
CA LEU A 77 8.13 15.93 -0.25
C LEU A 77 7.57 14.79 0.59
N GLN A 78 7.91 14.74 1.88
CA GLN A 78 7.38 13.73 2.80
C GLN A 78 5.86 13.84 2.97
N PHE A 79 5.30 15.04 3.05
CA PHE A 79 3.85 15.22 3.13
C PHE A 79 3.15 14.73 1.87
N GLY A 80 3.60 15.16 0.69
CA GLY A 80 3.07 14.68 -0.59
C GLY A 80 3.21 13.16 -0.73
N GLY A 81 4.37 12.61 -0.36
CA GLY A 81 4.59 11.17 -0.36
C GLY A 81 3.66 10.41 0.59
N SER A 82 3.36 10.99 1.75
CA SER A 82 2.42 10.41 2.71
C SER A 82 1.01 10.33 2.14
N LEU A 83 0.53 11.36 1.42
CA LEU A 83 -0.78 11.31 0.75
C LEU A 83 -0.85 10.16 -0.26
N LEU A 84 0.20 9.96 -1.06
CA LEU A 84 0.27 8.85 -2.02
C LEU A 84 0.26 7.49 -1.33
N LEU A 85 1.04 7.34 -0.25
CA LEU A 85 1.13 6.09 0.52
C LEU A 85 -0.13 5.75 1.32
N LEU A 86 -0.91 6.76 1.71
CA LEU A 86 -2.22 6.56 2.35
C LEU A 86 -3.32 6.24 1.33
N ALA A 87 -3.21 6.73 0.09
CA ALA A 87 -4.14 6.39 -0.99
C ALA A 87 -3.89 4.99 -1.59
N ALA A 88 -2.62 4.56 -1.66
CA ALA A 88 -2.24 3.27 -2.21
C ALA A 88 -2.98 2.04 -1.62
N PRO A 89 -3.14 1.86 -0.30
CA PRO A 89 -3.85 0.70 0.24
C PRO A 89 -5.32 0.67 -0.19
N LEU A 90 -6.00 1.82 -0.30
CA LEU A 90 -7.38 1.90 -0.79
C LEU A 90 -7.49 1.41 -2.24
N LEU A 91 -6.52 1.78 -3.08
CA LEU A 91 -6.47 1.30 -4.47
C LEU A 91 -6.10 -0.19 -4.55
N HIS A 92 -5.19 -0.69 -3.71
CA HIS A 92 -4.88 -2.12 -3.66
C HIS A 92 -6.08 -2.96 -3.21
N ILE A 93 -6.88 -2.48 -2.25
CA ILE A 93 -8.13 -3.14 -1.83
C ILE A 93 -9.12 -3.16 -3.00
N THR A 94 -9.33 -2.01 -3.66
CA THR A 94 -10.19 -1.93 -4.84
C THR A 94 -9.72 -2.86 -5.96
N ALA A 95 -8.41 -2.90 -6.21
CA ALA A 95 -7.82 -3.77 -7.22
C ALA A 95 -8.05 -5.26 -6.89
N PHE A 96 -7.89 -5.66 -5.62
CA PHE A 96 -8.14 -7.03 -5.18
C PHE A 96 -9.59 -7.47 -5.46
N LEU A 97 -10.56 -6.57 -5.27
CA LEU A 97 -11.98 -6.88 -5.45
C LEU A 97 -12.41 -6.90 -6.93
N MET A 98 -11.93 -5.95 -7.73
CA MET A 98 -12.51 -5.69 -9.06
C MET A 98 -11.72 -6.29 -10.23
N GLU A 99 -10.40 -6.32 -10.14
CA GLU A 99 -9.56 -6.62 -11.30
C GLU A 99 -9.37 -8.11 -11.64
N PRO A 100 -9.39 -9.07 -10.69
CA PRO A 100 -9.29 -10.48 -11.05
C PRO A 100 -10.41 -10.94 -11.99
N LEU A 101 -11.56 -10.28 -11.95
CA LEU A 101 -12.73 -10.59 -12.79
C LEU A 101 -12.66 -9.97 -14.19
N SER A 102 -11.91 -8.88 -14.36
CA SER A 102 -11.82 -8.15 -15.63
C SER A 102 -10.49 -8.36 -16.37
N GLN A 103 -9.50 -8.99 -15.74
CA GLN A 103 -8.10 -9.15 -16.20
C GLN A 103 -7.33 -7.84 -16.47
N VAL A 104 -7.99 -6.68 -16.37
CA VAL A 104 -7.39 -5.34 -16.47
C VAL A 104 -6.63 -5.02 -15.18
N ARG A 105 -5.46 -4.37 -15.29
CA ARG A 105 -4.54 -4.13 -14.15
C ARG A 105 -4.29 -2.66 -13.83
N LEU A 106 -5.14 -1.76 -14.32
CA LEU A 106 -4.92 -0.31 -14.24
C LEU A 106 -4.87 0.21 -12.81
N ILE A 107 -5.74 -0.29 -11.93
CA ILE A 107 -5.81 0.07 -10.51
C ILE A 107 -4.59 -0.50 -9.77
N THR A 108 -4.21 -1.74 -10.03
CA THR A 108 -2.98 -2.33 -9.46
C THR A 108 -1.74 -1.54 -9.86
N ILE A 109 -1.63 -1.17 -11.14
CA ILE A 109 -0.50 -0.37 -11.64
C ILE A 109 -0.49 0.99 -10.95
N ALA A 110 -1.62 1.71 -10.92
CA ALA A 110 -1.71 2.99 -10.23
C ALA A 110 -1.31 2.87 -8.76
N ALA A 111 -1.89 1.93 -8.00
CA ALA A 111 -1.60 1.72 -6.58
C ALA A 111 -0.11 1.45 -6.32
N THR A 112 0.51 0.63 -7.18
CA THR A 112 1.94 0.31 -7.11
C THR A 112 2.80 1.53 -7.41
N PHE A 113 2.45 2.32 -8.43
CA PHE A 113 3.15 3.57 -8.75
C PHE A 113 3.01 4.62 -7.64
N LEU A 114 1.82 4.76 -7.04
CA LEU A 114 1.61 5.62 -5.88
C LEU A 114 2.50 5.18 -4.71
N SER A 115 2.57 3.87 -4.45
CA SER A 115 3.45 3.29 -3.42
C SER A 115 4.92 3.61 -3.70
N PHE A 116 5.36 3.45 -4.95
CA PHE A 116 6.72 3.72 -5.38
C PHE A 116 7.09 5.21 -5.26
N VAL A 117 6.31 6.10 -5.87
CA VAL A 117 6.56 7.55 -5.86
C VAL A 117 6.48 8.11 -4.45
N GLY A 118 5.51 7.63 -3.65
CA GLY A 118 5.37 8.03 -2.25
C GLY A 118 6.58 7.65 -1.41
N THR A 119 7.07 6.41 -1.57
CA THR A 119 8.29 5.94 -0.90
C THR A 119 9.51 6.74 -1.34
N LEU A 120 9.67 7.00 -2.64
CA LEU A 120 10.77 7.79 -3.18
C LEU A 120 10.76 9.23 -2.64
N ALA A 121 9.58 9.86 -2.54
CA ALA A 121 9.45 11.19 -1.96
C ALA A 121 9.88 11.24 -0.49
N HIS A 122 9.56 10.19 0.30
CA HIS A 122 10.05 10.06 1.68
C HIS A 122 11.57 9.91 1.74
N VAL A 123 12.15 9.09 0.86
CA VAL A 123 13.61 8.91 0.77
C VAL A 123 14.29 10.24 0.44
N LEU A 124 13.87 10.92 -0.63
CA LEU A 124 14.44 12.19 -1.08
C LEU A 124 14.26 13.31 -0.03
N GLY A 125 13.10 13.38 0.61
CA GLY A 125 12.84 14.34 1.68
C GLY A 125 13.67 14.07 2.93
N SER A 126 14.02 12.81 3.18
CA SER A 126 14.86 12.39 4.32
C SER A 126 16.35 12.56 4.04
N TYR A 127 16.83 12.44 2.80
CA TYR A 127 18.24 12.74 2.48
C TYR A 127 18.60 14.21 2.74
N GLN A 128 17.62 15.12 2.61
CA GLN A 128 17.80 16.55 2.91
C GLN A 128 17.90 16.85 4.42
N LEU A 129 17.68 15.88 5.31
CA LEU A 129 17.94 16.03 6.77
C LEU A 129 19.43 15.94 7.12
N ARG A 130 20.26 15.35 6.26
CA ARG A 130 21.68 15.07 6.55
C ARG A 130 22.65 16.14 6.01
N ARG A 131 22.15 17.15 5.30
CA ARG A 131 22.92 18.31 4.84
C ARG A 131 22.53 19.52 5.67
#